data_AF-A0A7Y4YYX6-F1
#
_entry.id   AF-A0A7Y4YYX6-F1
#
_cell.length_a   1.000
_cell.length_b   1.000
_cell.length_c   1.000
_cell.angle_alpha   90.00
_cell.angle_beta   90.00
_cell.angle_gamma   90.00
#
_symmetry.space_group_name_H-M   'P 1'
#
loop_
_entity.id
_entity.type
_entity.pdbx_description
1 polymer ?
#
loop_
_entity_poly.entity_id
_entity_poly.type
_entity_poly.pdbx_seq_one_letter_code
_entity_poly.pdbx_strand_id
1 'polypeptide(L)'
;MIEYHNSRAARIIGPFREVLTRDSLPPPNTTRWVASRKAQVVSAVQGGLLTLEEVMARYNLSLEEFYSWQRAMDRAGVSGLRVAWSQQDRAERRRHTEKAHHRAPRLALV
;
A
#
# COMPACT_ATOMS: atom_id res chain seq x y z
N MET A 1 -0.91 24.90 14.18
CA MET A 1 -0.21 23.65 14.49
C MET A 1 -1.27 22.68 15.00
N ILE A 2 -1.78 21.79 14.15
CA ILE A 2 -2.88 20.90 14.54
C ILE A 2 -2.25 19.66 15.18
N GLU A 3 -2.38 19.57 16.50
CA GLU A 3 -2.06 18.34 17.21
C GLU A 3 -3.07 17.25 16.79
N TYR A 4 -2.57 16.18 16.17
CA TYR A 4 -3.37 15.05 15.66
C TYR A 4 -3.57 13.96 16.72
N HIS A 5 -3.81 14.35 17.98
CA HIS A 5 -4.01 13.37 19.03
C HIS A 5 -5.45 12.79 19.00
N ASN A 6 -5.52 11.60 18.39
CA ASN A 6 -6.02 10.41 19.07
C ASN A 6 -7.54 10.26 19.26
N SER A 7 -8.33 10.47 18.21
CA SER A 7 -9.61 9.74 18.07
C SER A 7 -9.35 8.41 17.36
N ARG A 8 -8.52 7.53 17.95
CA ARG A 8 -8.23 6.21 17.38
C ARG A 8 -9.51 5.36 17.43
N ALA A 9 -9.92 4.84 16.28
CA ALA A 9 -11.06 3.94 16.21
C ALA A 9 -10.71 2.64 16.96
N ALA A 10 -11.50 2.27 17.97
CA ALA A 10 -11.30 1.02 18.71
C ALA A 10 -11.56 -0.23 17.85
N ARG A 11 -12.36 -0.07 16.79
CA ARG A 11 -12.69 -1.10 15.81
C ARG A 11 -13.08 -0.43 14.49
N ILE A 12 -12.80 -1.09 13.38
CA ILE A 12 -13.23 -0.65 12.04
C ILE A 12 -13.87 -1.82 11.29
N ILE A 13 -14.68 -1.53 10.28
CA ILE A 13 -15.17 -2.57 9.36
C ILE A 13 -14.09 -2.79 8.30
N GLY A 14 -13.53 -3.99 8.30
CA GLY A 14 -12.51 -4.43 7.35
C GLY A 14 -13.05 -4.69 5.95
N PRO A 15 -12.14 -4.92 5.00
CA PRO A 15 -12.45 -5.04 3.58
C PRO A 15 -13.28 -6.27 3.23
N PHE A 16 -13.40 -7.23 4.16
CA PHE A 16 -14.23 -8.44 4.03
C PHE A 16 -15.47 -8.41 4.94
N ARG A 17 -15.94 -7.22 5.35
CA ARG A 17 -17.01 -7.03 6.35
C ARG A 17 -16.72 -7.66 7.72
N GLU A 18 -15.45 -7.87 8.02
CA GLU A 18 -14.97 -8.33 9.33
C GLU A 18 -14.76 -7.15 10.27
N VAL A 19 -14.97 -7.33 11.57
CA VAL A 19 -14.59 -6.31 12.55
C VAL A 19 -13.09 -6.40 12.75
N LEU A 20 -12.36 -5.40 12.26
CA LEU A 20 -10.93 -5.29 12.49
C LEU A 20 -10.68 -4.56 13.82
N THR A 21 -9.90 -5.21 14.66
CA THR A 21 -9.35 -4.68 15.91
C THR A 21 -7.83 -4.84 15.87
N ARG A 22 -7.12 -4.25 16.84
CA ARG A 22 -5.65 -4.37 16.89
C ARG A 22 -5.16 -5.81 16.99
N ASP A 23 -5.98 -6.70 17.56
CA ASP A 23 -5.67 -8.12 17.76
C ASP A 23 -5.97 -8.98 16.53
N SER A 24 -6.88 -8.52 15.65
CA SER A 24 -7.19 -9.21 14.39
C SER A 24 -6.20 -8.87 13.27
N LEU A 25 -5.21 -8.01 13.54
CA LEU A 25 -4.18 -7.66 12.57
C LEU A 25 -3.16 -8.78 12.42
N PRO A 26 -2.45 -8.85 11.27
CA PRO A 26 -1.36 -9.79 11.09
C PRO A 26 -0.36 -9.71 12.25
N PRO A 27 0.19 -10.84 12.72
CA PRO A 27 1.19 -10.80 13.78
C PRO A 27 2.46 -10.09 13.30
N PRO A 28 3.23 -9.45 14.19
CA PRO A 28 4.41 -8.66 13.82
C PRO A 28 5.50 -9.48 13.12
N ASN A 29 5.57 -10.80 13.37
CA ASN A 29 6.48 -11.73 12.70
C ASN A 29 6.00 -12.19 11.30
N THR A 30 5.05 -11.48 10.69
CA THR A 30 4.51 -11.82 9.37
C THR A 30 5.55 -11.58 8.28
N THR A 31 6.07 -12.67 7.71
CA THR A 31 7.01 -12.63 6.56
C THR A 31 6.32 -12.75 5.20
N ARG A 32 5.19 -13.46 5.13
CA ARG A 32 4.44 -13.67 3.89
C ARG A 32 3.22 -12.76 3.79
N TRP A 33 3.30 -11.79 2.88
CA TRP A 33 2.22 -10.84 2.58
C TRP A 33 1.30 -11.33 1.46
N VAL A 34 0.17 -11.93 1.84
CA VAL A 34 -0.94 -12.24 0.92
C VAL A 34 -1.88 -11.04 0.76
N ALA A 35 -2.67 -11.02 -0.31
CA ALA A 35 -3.57 -9.91 -0.63
C ALA A 35 -4.49 -9.50 0.54
N SER A 36 -5.05 -10.48 1.25
CA SER A 36 -5.89 -10.24 2.44
C SER A 36 -5.14 -9.52 3.56
N ARG A 37 -3.92 -9.95 3.92
CA ARG A 37 -3.10 -9.31 4.97
C ARG A 37 -2.73 -7.88 4.61
N LYS A 38 -2.37 -7.64 3.34
CA LYS A 38 -2.10 -6.28 2.84
C LYS A 38 -3.33 -5.39 2.96
N ALA A 39 -4.51 -5.92 2.60
CA ALA A 39 -5.77 -5.18 2.67
C ALA A 39 -6.13 -4.81 4.12
N GLN A 40 -5.92 -5.72 5.07
CA GLN A 40 -6.14 -5.47 6.49
C GLN A 40 -5.25 -4.33 7.02
N VAL A 41 -3.96 -4.32 6.66
CA VAL A 41 -3.03 -3.27 7.07
C VAL A 41 -3.40 -1.92 6.47
N VAL A 42 -3.73 -1.86 5.18
CA VAL A 42 -4.17 -0.62 4.52
C VAL A 42 -5.47 -0.11 5.16
N SER A 43 -6.44 -0.99 5.39
CA SER A 43 -7.72 -0.63 6.03
C SER A 43 -7.51 -0.15 7.47
N ALA A 44 -6.60 -0.77 8.22
CA ALA A 44 -6.27 -0.37 9.58
C ALA A 44 -5.72 1.05 9.66
N VAL A 45 -4.90 1.45 8.68
CA VAL A 45 -4.37 2.82 8.61
C VAL A 45 -5.44 3.82 8.15
N GLN A 46 -6.19 3.49 7.08
CA GLN A 46 -7.26 4.36 6.57
C GLN A 46 -8.40 4.56 7.57
N GLY A 47 -8.73 3.53 8.35
CA GLY A 47 -9.74 3.57 9.40
C GLY A 47 -9.25 4.13 10.73
N GLY A 48 -7.99 4.56 10.84
CA GLY A 48 -7.44 5.17 12.05
C GLY A 48 -7.24 4.21 13.23
N LEU A 49 -7.16 2.89 12.96
CA LEU A 49 -6.88 1.85 13.96
C LEU A 49 -5.36 1.78 14.29
N LEU A 50 -4.53 2.03 13.27
CA LEU A 50 -3.08 2.21 13.38
C LEU A 50 -2.63 3.46 12.63
N THR A 51 -1.53 4.06 13.07
CA THR A 51 -0.85 5.08 12.26
C THR A 51 0.08 4.43 11.25
N LEU A 52 0.45 5.19 10.22
CA LEU A 52 1.42 4.74 9.22
C LEU A 52 2.78 4.40 9.86
N GLU A 53 3.23 5.23 10.81
CA GLU A 53 4.46 5.02 11.57
C GLU A 53 4.42 3.72 12.39
N GLU A 54 3.29 3.44 13.05
CA GLU A 54 3.09 2.19 13.80
C GLU A 54 3.19 0.96 12.88
N VAL A 55 2.64 1.04 11.67
CA VAL A 55 2.71 -0.06 10.68
C VAL A 55 4.14 -0.25 10.18
N MET A 56 4.83 0.84 9.85
CA MET A 56 6.23 0.79 9.40
C MET A 56 7.13 0.20 10.49
N ALA A 57 6.97 0.62 11.74
CA ALA A 57 7.72 0.08 12.88
C ALA A 57 7.36 -1.37 13.20
N ARG A 58 6.06 -1.73 13.18
CA ARG A 58 5.59 -3.08 13.55
C ARG A 58 5.97 -4.15 12.54
N TYR A 59 5.95 -3.82 11.26
CA TYR A 59 6.17 -4.80 10.18
C TYR A 59 7.44 -4.56 9.37
N ASN A 60 8.26 -3.58 9.77
CA ASN A 60 9.46 -3.17 9.06
C ASN A 60 9.20 -2.89 7.56
N LEU A 61 8.08 -2.22 7.28
CA LEU A 61 7.66 -1.87 5.93
C LEU A 61 8.21 -0.51 5.53
N SER A 62 8.62 -0.38 4.27
CA SER A 62 8.94 0.93 3.71
C SER A 62 7.66 1.73 3.40
N LEU A 63 7.80 3.05 3.41
CA LEU A 63 6.73 3.97 3.03
C LEU A 63 6.23 3.70 1.60
N GLU A 64 7.14 3.42 0.66
CA GLU A 64 6.79 3.14 -0.73
C GLU A 64 5.99 1.83 -0.85
N GLU A 65 6.36 0.78 -0.11
CA GLU A 65 5.65 -0.49 -0.13
C GLU A 65 4.19 -0.31 0.32
N PHE A 66 3.98 0.41 1.43
CA PHE A 66 2.64 0.73 1.91
C PHE A 66 1.82 1.48 0.86
N TYR A 67 2.37 2.56 0.27
CA TYR A 67 1.67 3.32 -0.77
C TYR A 67 1.45 2.51 -2.05
N SER A 68 2.28 1.51 -2.35
CA SER A 68 2.02 0.60 -3.47
C SER A 68 0.76 -0.24 -3.20
N TRP A 69 0.57 -0.70 -1.95
CA TRP A 69 -0.60 -1.47 -1.57
C TRP A 69 -1.84 -0.60 -1.52
N GLN A 70 -1.74 0.59 -0.94
CA GLN A 70 -2.84 1.56 -0.92
C GLN A 70 -3.31 1.88 -2.34
N ARG A 71 -2.40 2.26 -3.25
CA ARG A 71 -2.75 2.54 -4.66
C ARG A 71 -3.36 1.35 -5.39
N ALA A 72 -2.85 0.14 -5.16
CA ALA A 72 -3.42 -1.06 -5.74
C ALA A 72 -4.85 -1.34 -5.23
N MET A 73 -5.09 -1.06 -3.95
CA MET A 73 -6.40 -1.21 -3.31
C MET A 73 -7.38 -0.12 -3.75
N ASP A 74 -6.94 1.13 -3.89
CA ASP A 74 -7.78 2.24 -4.36
C ASP A 74 -8.24 2.03 -5.81
N ARG A 75 -7.39 1.44 -6.67
CA ARG A 75 -7.71 1.20 -8.09
C ARG A 75 -8.59 -0.03 -8.34
N ALA A 76 -8.32 -1.13 -7.63
CA ALA A 76 -8.87 -2.44 -7.98
C ALA A 76 -9.37 -3.24 -6.76
N GLY A 77 -9.52 -2.60 -5.60
CA GLY A 77 -9.89 -3.25 -4.35
C GLY A 77 -8.87 -4.32 -3.90
N VAL A 78 -9.34 -5.28 -3.10
CA VAL A 78 -8.50 -6.39 -2.62
C VAL A 78 -7.90 -7.22 -3.76
N SER A 79 -8.57 -7.30 -4.92
CA SER A 79 -8.07 -7.99 -6.11
C SER A 79 -6.77 -7.39 -6.65
N GLY A 80 -6.56 -6.07 -6.51
CA GLY A 80 -5.34 -5.38 -6.91
C GLY A 80 -4.10 -5.76 -6.08
N LEU A 81 -4.29 -6.36 -4.91
CA LEU A 81 -3.20 -6.77 -4.02
C LEU A 81 -2.68 -8.19 -4.30
N ARG A 82 -3.28 -8.92 -5.25
CA ARG A 82 -2.84 -10.26 -5.67
C ARG A 82 -1.49 -10.17 -6.40
N VAL A 83 -0.63 -11.18 -6.22
CA VAL A 83 0.76 -11.24 -6.73
C VAL A 83 0.86 -10.95 -8.23
N ALA A 84 -0.16 -11.31 -9.01
CA ALA A 84 -0.24 -11.01 -10.45
C ALA A 84 -0.19 -9.51 -10.75
N TRP A 85 -0.79 -8.66 -9.91
CA TRP A 85 -0.87 -7.21 -10.12
C TRP A 85 0.41 -6.47 -9.71
N SER A 86 1.15 -6.95 -8.70
CA SER A 86 2.45 -6.35 -8.34
C SER A 86 3.50 -6.48 -9.47
N GLN A 87 3.37 -7.49 -10.34
CA GLN A 87 4.21 -7.64 -11.53
C GLN A 87 3.77 -6.69 -12.67
N GLN A 88 2.47 -6.39 -12.79
CA GLN A 88 1.95 -5.45 -13.78
C GLN A 88 2.31 -3.98 -13.46
N ASP A 89 2.22 -3.52 -12.20
CA ASP A 89 2.63 -2.14 -11.81
C ASP A 89 4.13 -1.91 -12.09
N ARG A 90 4.98 -2.92 -11.84
CA ARG A 90 6.42 -2.88 -12.16
C ARG A 90 6.68 -2.85 -13.68
N ALA A 91 5.92 -3.60 -14.47
CA ALA A 91 6.02 -3.59 -15.93
C ALA A 91 5.51 -2.27 -16.53
N GLU A 92 4.48 -1.67 -15.95
CA GLU A 92 3.92 -0.39 -16.38
C GLU A 92 4.84 0.79 -16.03
N ARG A 93 5.43 0.80 -14.82
CA ARG A 93 6.46 1.78 -14.44
C ARG A 93 7.66 1.74 -15.40
N ARG A 94 8.12 0.54 -15.80
CA ARG A 94 9.19 0.37 -16.81
C ARG A 94 8.80 0.94 -18.18
N ARG A 95 7.56 0.72 -18.63
CA ARG A 95 7.06 1.28 -19.90
C ARG A 95 6.95 2.80 -19.88
N HIS A 96 6.61 3.40 -18.75
CA HIS A 96 6.48 4.85 -18.61
C HIS A 96 7.86 5.56 -18.61
N THR A 97 8.87 4.96 -17.98
CA THR A 97 10.25 5.46 -18.05
C THR A 97 10.86 5.35 -19.45
N GLU A 98 10.49 4.32 -20.21
CA GLU A 98 11.05 4.06 -21.54
C GLU A 98 10.46 4.97 -22.63
N LYS A 99 9.16 5.30 -22.55
CA LYS A 99 8.53 6.28 -23.45
C LYS A 99 9.06 7.70 -23.25
N ALA A 100 9.51 8.05 -22.05
CA ALA A 100 10.09 9.37 -21.76
C ALA A 100 11.49 9.55 -22.39
N HIS A 101 12.25 8.47 -22.59
CA HIS A 101 13.56 8.52 -23.23
C HIS A 101 13.52 8.51 -24.77
N HIS A 102 12.45 8.02 -25.39
CA HIS A 102 12.36 7.93 -26.85
C HIS A 102 11.83 9.20 -27.55
N ARG A 103 11.69 10.33 -26.83
CA ARG A 103 11.15 11.59 -27.36
C ARG A 103 12.13 12.78 -27.30
N ALA A 104 13.44 12.53 -27.33
CA ALA A 104 14.42 13.57 -27.62
C ALA A 104 14.76 13.54 -29.12
N PRO A 105 14.48 14.59 -29.91
CA PRO A 105 14.96 14.66 -31.28
C PRO A 105 16.50 14.68 -31.25
N ARG A 106 17.12 13.79 -32.02
CA ARG A 106 18.55 13.81 -32.33
C ARG A 106 18.85 15.14 -33.03
N LEU A 107 19.29 16.15 -32.28
CA LEU A 107 20.00 17.28 -32.86
C LEU A 107 21.32 16.71 -33.40
N ALA A 108 21.32 16.47 -34.71
CA ALA A 108 22.49 16.09 -35.47
C ALA A 108 23.54 17.19 -35.30
N LEU A 109 24.67 16.79 -34.74
CA LEU A 109 25.90 17.56 -34.65
C LEU A 109 26.54 17.56 -36.04
N VAL A 110 26.49 18.69 -36.75
CA VAL A 110 27.46 19.08 -37.80
C VAL A 110 27.56 20.60 -37.77
#